data_AF-A0A6L6ITI2-F1
#
_entry.id   AF-A0A6L6ITI2-F1
#
_cell.length_a   1.000
_cell.length_b   1.000
_cell.length_c   1.000
_cell.angle_alpha   90.00
_cell.angle_beta   90.00
_cell.angle_gamma   90.00
#
_symmetry.space_group_name_H-M   'P 1'
#
loop_
_entity.id
_entity.type
_entity.pdbx_description
1 polymer ?
#
loop_
_entity_poly.entity_id
_entity_poly.type
_entity_poly.pdbx_seq_one_letter_code
_entity_poly.pdbx_strand_id
1 'polypeptide(L)' 'MSRFIQGNCVHIMSGFPDNAVDFILTDPPYLVGFRDRQGCTIAGDKTDEWLQP' A
#
# COMPACT_ATOMS: atom_id res chain seq x y z
N MET A 1 -5.11 -6.73 -21.26
CA MET A 1 -5.70 -5.40 -20.97
C MET A 1 -5.42 -5.09 -19.51
N SER A 2 -4.79 -3.98 -19.18
CA SER A 2 -4.57 -3.55 -17.78
C SER A 2 -5.73 -2.64 -17.31
N ARG A 3 -6.00 -2.62 -16.01
CA ARG A 3 -6.98 -1.75 -15.36
C ARG A 3 -6.33 -1.02 -14.20
N PHE A 4 -6.66 0.25 -14.04
CA PHE A 4 -6.38 1.03 -12.82
C PHE A 4 -7.70 1.22 -12.08
N ILE A 5 -7.69 1.00 -10.77
CA ILE A 5 -8.87 1.10 -9.91
C ILE A 5 -8.52 2.03 -8.75
N GLN A 6 -9.30 3.10 -8.56
CA GLN A 6 -9.13 4.04 -7.45
C GLN A 6 -10.12 3.69 -6.33
N GLY A 7 -9.62 3.55 -5.10
CA GLY A 7 -10.40 3.42 -3.88
C GLY A 7 -9.74 2.53 -2.85
N ASN A 8 -10.48 2.25 -1.78
CA ASN A 8 -10.01 1.44 -0.66
C ASN A 8 -9.71 0.00 -1.08
N CYS A 9 -8.45 -0.44 -0.88
CA CYS A 9 -8.00 -1.76 -1.31
C CYS A 9 -8.78 -2.90 -0.65
N VAL A 10 -9.20 -2.76 0.61
CA VAL A 10 -9.97 -3.79 1.32
C VAL A 10 -11.36 -3.95 0.70
N HIS A 11 -12.06 -2.85 0.42
CA HIS A 11 -13.39 -2.89 -0.18
C HIS A 11 -13.39 -3.33 -1.65
N ILE A 12 -12.37 -2.92 -2.42
CA ILE A 12 -12.26 -3.31 -3.82
C ILE A 12 -11.90 -4.79 -3.94
N MET A 13 -10.86 -5.23 -3.23
CA MET A 13 -10.36 -6.59 -3.36
C MET A 13 -11.34 -7.62 -2.80
N SER A 14 -12.19 -7.27 -1.82
CA SER A 14 -13.24 -8.17 -1.32
C SER A 14 -14.33 -8.49 -2.36
N GLY A 15 -14.45 -7.69 -3.42
CA GLY A 15 -15.36 -7.94 -4.53
C GLY A 15 -14.78 -8.84 -5.63
N PHE A 16 -13.50 -9.23 -5.55
CA PHE A 16 -12.90 -10.13 -6.52
C PHE A 16 -13.34 -11.57 -6.27
N PRO A 17 -13.61 -12.36 -7.31
CA PRO A 17 -13.85 -13.79 -7.14
C PRO A 17 -12.64 -14.49 -6.52
N ASP A 18 -12.89 -15.58 -5.80
CA ASP A 18 -11.83 -16.43 -5.27
C ASP A 18 -10.91 -16.94 -6.39
N ASN A 19 -9.61 -17.02 -6.12
CA ASN A 19 -8.58 -17.49 -7.06
C ASN A 19 -8.51 -16.70 -8.39
N ALA A 20 -8.91 -15.43 -8.39
CA ALA A 20 -8.88 -14.58 -9.59
C ALA A 20 -7.55 -13.84 -9.82
N VAL A 21 -6.58 -13.95 -8.89
CA VAL A 21 -5.30 -13.24 -8.93
C VAL A 21 -4.16 -14.23 -8.71
N ASP A 22 -3.28 -14.37 -9.70
CA ASP A 22 -2.15 -15.30 -9.65
C ASP A 22 -0.95 -14.77 -8.84
N PHE A 23 -0.82 -13.44 -8.74
CA PHE A 23 0.30 -12.79 -8.05
C PHE A 23 -0.10 -11.41 -7.50
N ILE A 24 0.34 -11.10 -6.28
CA ILE A 24 0.16 -9.81 -5.62
C ILE A 24 1.52 -9.22 -5.32
N LEU A 25 1.84 -8.07 -5.91
CA LEU A 25 2.91 -7.18 -5.46
C LEU A 25 2.27 -6.06 -4.66
N THR A 26 2.71 -5.89 -3.42
CA THR A 26 2.18 -4.88 -2.50
C THR A 26 3.30 -4.09 -1.85
N ASP A 27 3.05 -2.80 -1.67
CA ASP A 27 3.87 -1.86 -0.89
C ASP A 27 2.92 -1.11 0.07
N PRO A 28 2.48 -1.77 1.16
CA PRO A 28 1.50 -1.20 2.09
C PRO A 28 2.13 -0.07 2.93
N PRO A 29 1.31 0.78 3.57
CA PRO A 29 1.81 1.76 4.54
C PRO A 29 2.52 1.06 5.71
N TYR A 30 3.83 1.29 5.84
CA TYR A 30 4.62 0.79 6.96
C TYR A 30 4.59 1.74 8.15
N LEU A 31 4.72 3.04 7.91
CA LEU A 31 4.66 4.10 8.92
C LEU A 31 5.56 3.83 10.15
N VAL A 32 6.70 3.18 9.92
CA VAL A 32 7.58 2.71 10.99
C VAL A 32 8.60 3.76 11.44
N GLY A 33 8.61 4.93 10.77
CA GLY A 33 9.55 6.00 11.05
C GLY A 33 11.00 5.55 10.86
N PHE A 34 11.26 4.80 9.79
CA PHE A 34 12.56 4.26 9.45
C PHE A 34 13.63 5.33 9.54
N ARG A 35 14.68 5.00 10.30
CA ARG A 35 15.87 5.81 10.44
C ARG A 35 17.08 4.91 10.59
N ASP A 36 18.00 4.99 9.65
CA ASP A 36 19.25 4.24 9.74
C ASP A 36 20.24 4.92 10.72
N ARG A 37 21.42 4.31 10.90
CA ARG A 37 22.47 4.83 11.80
C ARG A 37 23.08 6.15 11.30
N GLN A 38 22.95 6.46 10.02
CA GLN A 38 23.43 7.69 9.39
C GLN A 38 22.37 8.82 9.42
N GLY A 39 21.14 8.49 9.83
CA GLY A 39 20.02 9.43 9.93
C GLY A 39 19.16 9.52 8.68
N CYS A 40 19.35 8.64 7.69
CA CYS A 40 18.52 8.57 6.49
C CYS A 40 17.11 8.10 6.86
N THR A 41 16.10 8.73 6.25
CA THR A 41 14.67 8.43 6.46
C THR A 41 13.97 8.14 5.14
N ILE A 42 12.85 7.41 5.19
CA ILE A 42 11.99 7.17 4.03
C ILE A 42 10.91 8.27 3.96
N ALA A 43 10.73 8.86 2.78
CA ALA A 43 9.70 9.87 2.57
C ALA A 43 8.30 9.25 2.75
N GLY A 44 7.42 9.91 3.50
CA GLY A 44 6.07 9.40 3.78
C GLY A 44 6.01 8.29 4.84
N ASP A 45 7.13 7.83 5.41
CA ASP A 45 7.13 6.72 6.38
C ASP A 45 6.90 7.15 7.83
N LYS A 46 6.71 8.46 8.09
CA LYS A 46 6.47 8.96 9.44
C LYS A 46 5.03 9.37 9.67
N THR A 47 4.36 9.84 8.63
CA THR A 47 3.08 10.51 8.78
C THR A 47 2.06 9.85 7.87
N ASP A 48 0.82 9.76 8.35
CA ASP A 48 -0.26 8.99 7.75
C ASP A 48 -1.19 9.85 6.89
N GLU A 49 -0.86 11.13 6.61
CA GLU A 49 -1.77 12.02 5.89
C GLU A 49 -2.00 11.61 4.43
N TRP A 50 -1.09 10.83 3.86
CA TRP A 50 -1.25 10.21 2.54
C TRP A 50 -2.06 8.90 2.59
N LEU A 51 -2.21 8.29 3.78
CA LEU A 51 -3.02 7.10 3.97
C LEU A 51 -4.49 7.52 4.02
N GLN A 52 -5.09 7.63 2.83
CA GLN A 52 -6.52 7.85 2.69
C GLN A 52 -7.25 6.51 2.68
N PRO A 53 -8.56 6.50 3.02
CA PRO A 53 -9.41 5.39 2.63
C PRO A 53 -9.27 5.07 1.15
#